data_AF-A0AAV0T4H0-F1
#
_entry.id   AF-A0AAV0T4H0-F1
#
_cell.length_a   1.000
_cell.length_b   1.000
_cell.length_c   1.000
_cell.angle_alpha   90.00
_cell.angle_beta   90.00
_cell.angle_gamma   90.00
#
_symmetry.space_group_name_H-M   'P 1'
#
loop_
_entity.id
_entity.type
_entity.pdbx_description
1 polymer ?
#
loop_
_entity_poly.entity_id
_entity_poly.type
_entity_poly.pdbx_seq_one_letter_code
_entity_poly.pdbx_strand_id
1 'polypeptide(L)' 'MKSTTPQKADLSRRLLSLDSSYPAEANSTKPGVKSGSRPTSGGRPAEVEARHPDAAVKFMNIPVEGIGSTY' A
#
# COMPACT_ATOMS: atom_id res chain seq x y z
N MET A 1 -27.17 4.77 3.91
CA MET A 1 -26.29 3.59 4.06
C MET A 1 -25.01 3.90 3.29
N LYS A 2 -23.89 4.18 3.97
CA LYS A 2 -22.65 4.57 3.29
C LYS A 2 -21.99 3.31 2.75
N SER A 3 -21.98 3.15 1.44
CA SER A 3 -21.23 2.11 0.73
C SER A 3 -19.74 2.42 0.84
N THR A 4 -19.10 1.95 1.90
CA THR A 4 -17.64 2.01 2.02
C THR A 4 -17.07 0.98 1.06
N THR A 5 -16.57 1.43 -0.09
CA THR A 5 -15.73 0.61 -0.96
C THR A 5 -14.59 0.06 -0.10
N PRO A 6 -14.40 -1.27 -0.01
CA PRO A 6 -13.29 -1.82 0.76
C PRO A 6 -11.99 -1.31 0.13
N GLN A 7 -11.09 -0.76 0.96
CA GLN A 7 -9.72 -0.50 0.54
C GLN A 7 -9.17 -1.80 -0.05
N LYS A 8 -8.81 -1.79 -1.33
CA LYS A 8 -8.39 -2.99 -2.06
C LYS A 8 -7.03 -3.45 -1.53
N ALA A 9 -7.02 -4.36 -0.55
CA ALA A 9 -5.83 -5.14 -0.24
C ALA A 9 -5.56 -6.11 -1.40
N ASP A 10 -4.33 -6.14 -1.90
CA ASP A 10 -3.96 -7.04 -2.99
C ASP A 10 -3.89 -8.49 -2.50
N LEU A 11 -4.74 -9.35 -3.06
CA LEU A 11 -4.95 -10.72 -2.60
C LEU A 11 -3.71 -11.61 -2.82
N SER A 12 -2.98 -11.37 -3.92
CA SER A 12 -1.91 -12.28 -4.38
C SER A 12 -0.52 -11.90 -3.85
N ARG A 13 -0.22 -10.61 -3.80
CA ARG A 13 1.10 -10.06 -3.46
C ARG A 13 1.11 -9.35 -2.11
N ARG A 14 -0.03 -9.21 -1.44
CA ARG A 14 -0.13 -8.63 -0.07
C ARG A 14 0.46 -7.23 0.06
N LEU A 15 0.45 -6.49 -1.06
CA LEU A 15 1.10 -5.19 -1.23
C LEU A 15 2.63 -5.18 -1.00
N LEU A 16 3.30 -6.34 -1.02
CA LEU A 16 4.72 -6.47 -0.69
C LEU A 16 5.65 -5.64 -1.60
N SER A 17 5.27 -5.41 -2.84
CA SER A 17 6.08 -4.57 -3.74
C SER A 17 6.04 -3.09 -3.44
N LEU A 18 5.06 -2.65 -2.65
CA LEU A 18 4.91 -1.26 -2.30
C LEU A 18 5.70 -0.94 -1.02
N ASP A 19 5.66 -1.83 -0.03
CA ASP A 19 6.14 -1.52 1.33
C ASP A 19 7.09 -2.56 1.94
N SER A 20 7.44 -3.63 1.21
CA SER A 20 8.27 -4.73 1.68
C SER A 20 9.33 -5.13 0.63
N SER A 21 9.85 -6.35 0.73
CA SER A 21 10.73 -6.96 -0.26
C SER A 21 9.93 -7.79 -1.26
N TYR A 22 10.15 -7.57 -2.55
CA TYR A 22 9.56 -8.38 -3.61
C TYR A 22 10.54 -8.64 -4.76
N PRO A 23 10.60 -9.86 -5.34
CA PRO A 23 9.89 -11.09 -4.93
C PRO A 23 10.22 -11.52 -3.50
N ALA A 24 9.28 -12.16 -2.80
CA ALA A 24 9.45 -12.48 -1.36
C ALA A 24 10.66 -13.38 -1.07
N GLU A 25 11.02 -14.24 -2.04
CA GLU A 25 12.16 -15.17 -1.97
C GLU A 25 13.47 -14.55 -2.50
N ALA A 26 13.43 -13.33 -3.05
CA ALA A 26 14.63 -12.67 -3.54
C ALA A 26 15.45 -12.09 -2.38
N ASN A 27 16.78 -12.15 -2.51
CA ASN A 27 17.67 -11.55 -1.52
C ASN A 27 17.43 -10.03 -1.44
N SER A 28 17.01 -9.58 -0.26
CA SER A 28 16.65 -8.18 0.00
C SER A 28 17.83 -7.20 -0.06
N THR A 29 19.07 -7.67 -0.11
CA THR A 29 20.25 -6.81 -0.32
C THR A 29 20.49 -6.47 -1.79
N LYS A 30 19.80 -7.15 -2.72
CA LYS A 30 19.89 -6.81 -4.15
C LYS A 30 19.15 -5.50 -4.43
N PRO A 31 19.74 -4.58 -5.21
CA PRO A 31 19.06 -3.35 -5.62
C PRO A 31 17.69 -3.63 -6.25
N GLY A 32 16.68 -2.86 -5.86
CA GLY A 32 15.32 -2.96 -6.41
C GLY A 32 14.42 -4.04 -5.78
N VAL A 33 14.96 -4.92 -4.92
CA VAL A 33 14.15 -5.94 -4.21
C VAL A 33 13.45 -5.36 -3.00
N LYS A 34 14.13 -4.52 -2.22
CA LYS A 34 13.58 -3.91 -1.00
C LYS A 34 12.98 -2.53 -1.30
N SER A 35 11.65 -2.44 -1.25
CA SER A 35 10.89 -1.19 -1.49
C SER A 35 10.43 -0.51 -0.20
N GLY A 36 10.41 -1.24 0.92
CA GLY A 36 10.10 -0.68 2.22
C GLY A 36 10.62 -1.55 3.38
N SER A 37 10.24 -1.18 4.60
CA SER A 37 10.73 -1.80 5.84
C SER A 37 9.81 -2.90 6.38
N ARG A 38 8.62 -3.09 5.80
CA ARG A 38 7.62 -4.02 6.30
C ARG A 38 8.07 -5.47 6.09
N PRO A 39 7.78 -6.40 7.01
CA PRO A 39 8.11 -7.82 6.84
C PRO A 39 7.30 -8.50 5.71
N THR A 40 7.91 -9.47 5.03
CA THR A 40 7.31 -10.21 3.90
C THR A 40 6.15 -11.14 4.28
N SER A 41 5.98 -11.42 5.58
CA SER A 41 4.90 -12.25 6.09
C SER A 41 3.56 -11.51 6.27
N GLY A 42 3.57 -10.17 6.28
CA GLY A 42 2.40 -9.32 6.53
C GLY A 42 1.50 -9.12 5.32
N GLY A 43 0.32 -8.54 5.54
CA GLY A 43 -0.54 -8.01 4.46
C GLY A 43 -1.52 -9.00 3.89
N ARG A 44 -1.77 -10.10 4.61
CA ARG A 44 -2.88 -10.99 4.30
C ARG A 44 -4.18 -10.18 4.39
N PRO A 45 -5.00 -10.14 3.32
CA PRO A 45 -6.23 -9.35 3.29
C PRO A 45 -7.12 -9.58 4.52
N ALA A 46 -7.35 -10.85 4.87
CA ALA A 46 -8.15 -11.21 6.05
C ALA A 46 -7.58 -10.67 7.37
N GLU A 47 -6.25 -10.58 7.52
CA GLU A 47 -5.63 -10.00 8.73
C GLU A 47 -5.74 -8.48 8.73
N VAL A 48 -5.55 -7.84 7.57
CA VAL A 48 -5.63 -6.37 7.43
C VAL A 48 -7.05 -5.88 7.67
N GLU A 49 -8.05 -6.55 7.08
CA GLU A 49 -9.46 -6.21 7.25
C GLU A 49 -9.93 -6.38 8.70
N ALA A 50 -9.47 -7.44 9.38
CA ALA A 50 -9.82 -7.68 10.79
C ALA A 50 -9.13 -6.70 11.75
N ARG A 51 -7.86 -6.34 11.50
CA ARG A 51 -7.08 -5.47 12.39
C ARG A 51 -7.28 -3.99 12.15
N HIS A 52 -7.66 -3.60 10.93
CA HIS A 52 -7.81 -2.20 10.55
C HIS A 52 -9.16 -1.95 9.83
N PRO A 53 -10.30 -2.27 10.48
CA PRO A 53 -11.62 -2.15 9.85
C PRO A 53 -11.98 -0.69 9.50
N ASP A 54 -11.45 0.27 10.27
CA ASP A 54 -11.74 1.70 10.12
C ASP A 54 -10.65 2.45 9.33
N ALA A 55 -9.71 1.74 8.71
CA ALA A 55 -8.69 2.39 7.90
C ALA A 55 -9.34 3.17 6.75
N ALA A 56 -8.94 4.43 6.60
CA ALA A 56 -9.40 5.31 5.52
C ALA A 56 -8.28 6.27 5.09
N VAL A 57 -8.28 6.65 3.81
CA VAL A 57 -7.38 7.67 3.25
C VAL A 57 -8.20 8.88 2.85
N LYS A 58 -7.75 10.08 3.24
CA LYS A 58 -8.34 11.36 2.82
C LYS A 58 -7.44 12.02 1.79
N PHE A 59 -7.94 12.18 0.57
CA PHE A 59 -7.28 12.98 -0.46
C PHE A 59 -7.84 14.40 -0.40
N MET A 60 -6.96 15.40 -0.28
CA MET A 60 -7.34 16.81 -0.18
C MET A 60 -6.34 17.66 -0.96
N ASN A 61 -6.75 18.87 -1.34
CA ASN A 61 -5.87 19.87 -1.97
C ASN A 61 -5.24 19.35 -3.29
N ILE A 62 -6.09 18.98 -4.26
CA ILE A 62 -5.68 18.50 -5.60
C ILE A 62 -5.90 19.61 -6.64
N PRO A 63 -4.96 20.56 -6.81
CA PRO A 63 -5.02 21.56 -7.87
C PRO A 63 -4.61 20.97 -9.23
N VAL A 64 -5.21 21.46 -10.32
CA VAL A 64 -4.86 21.09 -11.70
C VAL A 64 -4.56 22.37 -12.47
N GLU A 65 -3.31 22.81 -12.39
CA GLU A 65 -2.83 24.06 -13.00
C GLU A 65 -1.49 23.84 -13.71
N GLY A 66 -0.91 24.91 -14.25
CA GLY A 66 0.39 24.87 -14.91
C GLY A 66 1.55 24.43 -14.00
N ILE A 67 2.64 24.01 -14.62
CA ILE A 67 3.89 23.68 -13.93
C ILE A 67 4.33 24.92 -13.14
N GLY A 68 4.45 24.79 -11.81
CA GLY A 68 4.89 25.87 -10.95
C GLY A 68 3.81 26.58 -10.13
N SER A 69 2.53 26.20 -10.26
CA SER A 69 1.40 26.98 -9.72
C SER A 69 0.64 26.31 -8.56
N THR A 70 1.13 25.19 -8.03
CA THR A 70 0.33 24.27 -7.20
C THR A 70 0.98 23.85 -5.89
N TYR A 71 2.00 24.56 -5.41
CA TYR A 71 2.77 24.26 -4.20
C TYR A 71 2.74 25.41 -3.19
#